data_AF-A0A1I2HC18-F1
#
_entry.id   AF-A0A1I2HC18-F1
#
_cell.length_a   1.000
_cell.length_b   1.000
_cell.length_c   1.000
_cell.angle_alpha   90.00
_cell.angle_beta   90.00
_cell.angle_gamma   90.00
#
_symmetry.space_group_name_H-M   'P 1'
#
loop_
_entity.id
_entity.type
_entity.pdbx_description
1 polymer ?
#
loop_
_entity_poly.entity_id
_entity_poly.type
_entity_poly.pdbx_seq_one_letter_code
_entity_poly.pdbx_strand_id
1 'polypeptide(L)'
;MAGLGIRSIEYSEAERAYFIIAGPFDDNGRFQLYKWSGNPSEEPILIEFDFNRLHPEALIIYSDKTKAKILSDDGSKSINGRNCKALVKSQDKAFRSIWLEIGL
;
A
#
# COMPACT_ATOMS: atom_id res chain seq x y z
N MET A 1 3.52 13.58 -8.59
CA MET A 1 3.10 12.16 -8.45
C MET A 1 2.53 11.58 -9.76
N ALA A 2 3.18 11.75 -10.93
CA ALA A 2 2.93 11.00 -12.18
C ALA A 2 1.46 10.64 -12.60
N GLY A 3 0.43 11.37 -12.16
CA GLY A 3 -0.99 11.00 -12.36
C GLY A 3 -1.53 9.89 -11.44
N LEU A 4 -0.77 9.46 -10.43
CA LEU A 4 -1.19 8.48 -9.41
C LEU A 4 -2.04 9.15 -8.33
N GLY A 5 -3.06 8.44 -7.85
CA GLY A 5 -3.86 8.81 -6.68
C GLY A 5 -3.24 8.30 -5.38
N ILE A 6 -3.48 9.00 -4.27
CA ILE A 6 -3.09 8.55 -2.93
C ILE A 6 -4.05 7.43 -2.51
N ARG A 7 -3.49 6.28 -2.15
CA ARG A 7 -4.20 5.09 -1.65
C ARG A 7 -4.24 5.04 -0.12
N SER A 8 -3.15 5.46 0.51
CA SER A 8 -3.06 5.59 1.97
C SER A 8 -1.94 6.55 2.32
N ILE A 9 -2.07 7.24 3.46
CA ILE A 9 -1.07 8.13 4.04
C ILE A 9 -1.08 7.94 5.56
N GLU A 10 0.06 7.55 6.13
CA GLU A 10 0.18 7.28 7.56
C GLU A 10 1.42 7.97 8.12
N TYR A 11 1.31 8.52 9.33
CA TYR A 11 2.44 9.17 10.00
C TYR A 11 3.20 8.20 10.90
N SER A 12 4.52 8.10 10.71
CA SER A 12 5.42 7.42 11.65
C SER A 12 6.04 8.45 12.60
N GLU A 13 5.73 8.32 13.89
CA GLU A 13 6.42 9.12 14.92
C GLU A 13 7.92 8.83 15.00
N ALA A 14 8.33 7.58 14.73
CA ALA A 14 9.72 7.14 14.81
C ALA A 14 10.58 7.84 13.76
N GLU A 15 10.06 7.86 12.54
CA GLU A 15 10.71 8.44 11.37
C GLU A 15 10.42 9.92 11.21
N ARG A 16 9.48 10.46 12.01
CA ARG A 16 8.95 11.83 11.92
C ARG A 16 8.54 12.19 10.49
N ALA A 17 7.87 11.25 9.83
CA ALA A 17 7.54 11.35 8.41
C ALA A 17 6.25 10.59 8.09
N TYR A 18 5.59 11.03 7.03
CA TYR A 18 4.48 10.35 6.39
C TYR A 18 4.99 9.30 5.41
N PHE A 19 4.39 8.12 5.46
CA PHE A 19 4.51 7.10 4.42
C PHE A 19 3.26 7.14 3.57
N ILE A 20 3.44 7.24 2.26
CA ILE A 20 2.36 7.43 1.30
C ILE A 20 2.42 6.29 0.28
N ILE A 21 1.31 5.58 0.10
CA ILE A 21 1.15 4.67 -1.02
C ILE A 21 0.38 5.43 -2.11
N ALA A 22 0.98 5.53 -3.30
CA ALA A 22 0.34 6.07 -4.49
C ALA A 22 0.16 4.97 -5.53
N GLY A 23 -0.93 5.02 -6.28
CA GLY A 23 -1.25 4.01 -7.29
C GLY A 23 -2.15 4.50 -8.42
N PRO A 24 -2.32 3.70 -9.48
CA PRO A 24 -3.27 3.98 -10.55
C PRO A 24 -4.69 4.08 -9.99
N PHE A 25 -5.63 4.71 -10.71
CA PHE A 25 -7.04 4.80 -10.29
C PHE A 25 -7.79 3.45 -10.44
N ASP A 26 -7.33 2.59 -11.35
CA ASP A 26 -7.85 1.26 -11.65
C ASP A 26 -6.83 0.15 -11.29
N ASP A 27 -7.09 -1.08 -11.73
CA ASP A 27 -6.20 -2.24 -11.50
C ASP A 27 -4.94 -2.22 -12.41
N ASN A 28 -4.77 -1.24 -13.30
CA ASN A 28 -3.72 -1.22 -14.31
C ASN A 28 -2.66 -0.15 -13.99
N GLY A 29 -1.50 -0.57 -13.49
CA GLY A 29 -0.38 0.35 -13.30
C GLY A 29 0.60 -0.13 -12.24
N ARG A 30 1.42 0.81 -11.77
CA ARG A 30 2.41 0.55 -10.72
C ARG A 30 2.04 1.34 -9.48
N PHE A 31 2.15 0.67 -8.34
CA PHE A 31 2.11 1.31 -7.04
C PHE A 31 3.51 1.80 -6.67
N GLN A 32 3.56 2.88 -5.90
CA GLN A 32 4.78 3.51 -5.43
C GLN A 32 4.63 3.83 -3.94
N LEU A 33 5.72 3.63 -3.20
CA LEU A 33 5.81 4.00 -1.80
C LEU A 33 6.66 5.27 -1.69
N TYR A 34 6.20 6.24 -0.92
CA TYR A 34 6.93 7.47 -0.67
C TYR A 34 7.09 7.71 0.82
N LYS A 35 8.17 8.39 1.20
CA LYS A 35 8.37 9.00 2.52
C LYS A 35 8.43 10.52 2.37
N TRP A 36 7.65 11.23 3.17
CA TRP A 36 7.55 12.68 3.12
C TRP A 36 7.59 13.27 4.53
N SER A 37 8.35 14.33 4.75
CA SER A 37 8.47 14.97 6.07
C SER A 37 7.17 15.64 6.54
N GLY A 38 6.24 15.92 5.63
CA GLY A 38 5.07 16.77 5.91
C GLY A 38 5.33 18.26 5.65
N ASN A 39 6.58 18.64 5.36
CA ASN A 39 6.91 20.00 4.98
C ASN A 39 6.44 20.26 3.54
N PRO A 40 5.54 21.23 3.29
CA PRO A 40 5.06 21.53 1.95
C PRO A 40 6.15 22.04 0.99
N SER A 41 7.29 22.49 1.51
CA SER A 41 8.45 22.91 0.71
C SER A 41 9.37 21.76 0.32
N GLU A 42 9.14 20.54 0.81
CA GLU A 42 9.94 19.35 0.52
C GLU A 42 9.12 18.35 -0.30
N GLU A 43 9.73 17.76 -1.32
CA GLU A 43 9.08 16.73 -2.13
C GLU A 43 9.10 15.36 -1.41
N PRO A 44 8.06 14.52 -1.58
CA PRO A 44 8.10 13.13 -1.14
C PRO A 44 9.23 12.35 -1.83
N ILE A 45 9.98 11.59 -1.05
CA ILE A 45 11.08 10.74 -1.51
C ILE A 45 10.52 9.37 -1.87
N LEU A 46 10.81 8.88 -3.08
CA LEU A 46 10.43 7.53 -3.51
C LEU A 46 11.23 6.47 -2.72
N ILE A 47 10.53 5.49 -2.18
CA ILE A 47 11.11 4.27 -1.60
C ILE A 47 10.91 3.14 -2.59
N GLU A 48 12.00 2.56 -3.06
CA GLU A 48 11.96 1.35 -3.89
C GLU A 48 11.41 0.20 -3.08
N PHE A 49 10.25 -0.30 -3.50
CA PHE A 49 9.55 -1.37 -2.81
C PHE A 49 8.74 -2.20 -3.81
N ASP A 50 8.93 -3.52 -3.79
CA ASP A 50 8.14 -4.44 -4.62
C ASP A 50 6.87 -4.83 -3.89
N PHE A 51 5.74 -4.33 -4.37
CA PHE A 51 4.42 -4.68 -3.86
C PHE A 51 3.98 -6.11 -4.20
N ASN A 52 4.79 -6.93 -4.89
CA ASN A 52 4.51 -8.35 -5.15
C ASN A 52 3.10 -8.61 -5.73
N ARG A 53 2.72 -7.80 -6.73
CA ARG A 53 1.40 -7.82 -7.40
C ARG A 53 0.21 -7.63 -6.43
N LEU A 54 0.41 -6.88 -5.35
CA LEU A 54 -0.69 -6.39 -4.51
C LEU A 54 -1.33 -5.16 -5.15
N HIS A 55 -2.59 -4.91 -4.78
CA HIS A 55 -3.32 -3.67 -4.99
C HIS A 55 -3.55 -3.03 -3.61
N PRO A 56 -2.54 -2.30 -3.07
CA PRO A 56 -2.63 -1.72 -1.75
C PRO A 56 -3.76 -0.72 -1.61
N GLU A 57 -4.53 -0.83 -0.53
CA GLU A 57 -5.57 0.14 -0.17
C GLU A 57 -5.40 0.67 1.27
N ALA A 58 -4.50 0.08 2.07
CA ALA A 58 -4.18 0.61 3.39
C ALA A 58 -2.74 0.31 3.79
N LEU A 59 -2.16 1.24 4.54
CA LEU A 59 -0.93 1.09 5.30
C LEU A 59 -1.29 1.17 6.79
N ILE A 60 -0.62 0.38 7.62
CA ILE A 60 -0.77 0.42 9.08
C ILE A 60 0.63 0.52 9.67
N ILE A 61 0.91 1.58 10.40
CA ILE A 61 2.16 1.76 11.14
C ILE A 61 1.99 1.23 12.56
N TYR A 62 2.85 0.30 12.97
CA TYR A 62 2.77 -0.31 14.30
C TYR A 62 3.56 0.50 15.32
N SER A 63 3.13 0.43 16.58
CA SER A 63 3.71 1.18 17.70
C SER A 63 5.10 0.71 18.11
N ASP A 64 5.55 -0.46 17.65
CA ASP A 64 6.94 -0.91 17.72
C ASP A 64 7.86 -0.16 16.73
N LYS A 65 7.31 0.86 16.05
CA LYS A 65 7.98 1.99 15.38
C LYS A 65 8.88 1.63 14.20
N THR A 66 9.09 0.35 13.95
CA THR A 66 10.00 -0.18 12.93
C THR A 66 9.31 -1.02 11.87
N LYS A 67 8.01 -1.31 12.04
CA LYS A 67 7.25 -2.14 11.11
C LYS A 67 5.96 -1.45 10.69
N ALA A 68 5.62 -1.67 9.43
CA ALA A 68 4.34 -1.36 8.87
C ALA A 68 3.76 -2.58 8.15
N LYS A 69 2.44 -2.61 8.03
CA LYS A 69 1.73 -3.62 7.27
C LYS A 69 0.95 -2.97 6.15
N ILE A 70 1.11 -3.51 4.95
CA ILE A 70 0.36 -3.09 3.77
C ILE A 70 -0.77 -4.09 3.58
N LEU A 71 -1.99 -3.60 3.43
CA LEU A 71 -3.18 -4.39 3.12
C LEU A 71 -3.58 -4.18 1.66
N SER A 72 -3.92 -5.28 1.00
CA SER A 72 -4.29 -5.32 -0.42
C SER A 72 -5.75 -5.71 -0.59
N ASP A 73 -6.51 -4.93 -1.36
CA ASP A 73 -7.81 -5.38 -1.86
C ASP A 73 -7.61 -6.20 -3.14
N ASP A 74 -7.79 -7.50 -3.01
CA ASP A 74 -7.63 -8.44 -4.12
C ASP A 74 -8.96 -8.78 -4.79
N GLY A 75 -10.00 -7.96 -4.64
CA GLY A 75 -11.32 -8.22 -5.20
C GLY A 75 -11.31 -8.55 -6.71
N SER A 76 -10.43 -7.91 -7.48
CA SER A 76 -10.22 -8.14 -8.92
C SER A 76 -9.26 -9.28 -9.26
N LYS A 77 -8.54 -9.83 -8.28
CA LYS A 77 -7.59 -10.92 -8.50
C LYS A 77 -8.31 -12.19 -8.98
N SER A 78 -7.84 -12.76 -10.08
CA SER A 78 -8.39 -14.02 -10.61
C SER A 78 -7.92 -15.22 -9.79
N ILE A 79 -8.88 -15.98 -9.28
CA ILE A 79 -8.70 -17.24 -8.54
C ILE A 79 -9.52 -18.29 -9.29
N ASN A 80 -8.85 -19.29 -9.88
CA ASN A 80 -9.48 -20.33 -10.71
C ASN A 80 -10.40 -19.77 -11.80
N GLY A 81 -9.98 -18.68 -12.46
CA GLY A 81 -10.71 -18.05 -13.56
C GLY A 81 -11.87 -17.16 -13.14
N ARG A 82 -12.03 -16.85 -11.84
CA ARG A 82 -13.03 -15.91 -11.33
C ARG A 82 -12.39 -14.86 -10.43
N ASN A 83 -12.87 -13.64 -10.50
CA ASN A 83 -12.43 -12.58 -9.59
C ASN A 83 -12.76 -12.97 -8.14
N CYS A 84 -11.83 -12.71 -7.22
CA CYS A 84 -11.95 -13.04 -5.79
C CYS A 84 -13.30 -12.57 -5.22
N LYS A 85 -13.72 -11.33 -5.51
CA LYS A 85 -14.99 -10.78 -5.02
C LYS A 85 -16.22 -11.54 -5.51
N ALA A 86 -16.12 -12.20 -6.66
CA ALA A 86 -17.19 -12.97 -7.31
C ALA A 86 -17.20 -14.46 -6.91
N LEU A 87 -16.30 -14.91 -6.03
CA LEU A 87 -16.36 -16.26 -5.48
C LEU A 87 -17.63 -16.44 -4.65
N VAL A 88 -18.24 -17.63 -4.76
CA VAL A 88 -19.54 -17.92 -4.16
C VAL A 88 -19.43 -18.05 -2.64
N LYS A 89 -18.40 -18.74 -2.15
CA LYS A 89 -18.19 -18.93 -0.72
C LYS A 89 -17.29 -17.82 -0.18
N SER A 90 -17.77 -17.13 0.86
CA SER A 90 -17.01 -16.03 1.48
C SER A 90 -15.65 -16.48 2.04
N GLN A 91 -15.53 -17.73 2.49
CA GLN A 91 -14.27 -18.30 2.99
C GLN A 91 -13.17 -18.42 1.92
N ASP A 92 -13.56 -18.44 0.63
CA ASP A 92 -12.61 -18.52 -0.48
C ASP A 92 -12.16 -17.11 -0.91
N LYS A 93 -12.79 -16.06 -0.39
CA LYS A 93 -12.37 -14.67 -0.59
C LYS A 93 -11.27 -14.33 0.40
N ALA A 94 -10.26 -13.62 -0.06
CA ALA A 94 -9.13 -13.24 0.76
C ALA A 94 -8.71 -11.80 0.50
N PHE A 95 -8.20 -11.17 1.55
CA PHE A 95 -7.32 -10.02 1.47
C PHE A 95 -5.89 -10.51 1.70
N ARG A 96 -4.92 -9.91 1.02
CA ARG A 96 -3.49 -10.16 1.28
C ARG A 96 -2.89 -9.02 2.07
N SER A 97 -1.79 -9.32 2.74
CA SER A 97 -0.96 -8.32 3.38
C SER A 97 0.51 -8.69 3.30
N ILE A 98 1.38 -7.69 3.28
CA ILE A 98 2.82 -7.87 3.43
C ILE A 98 3.36 -6.93 4.51
N TRP A 99 4.49 -7.33 5.08
CA TRP A 99 5.24 -6.51 6.02
C TRP A 99 6.21 -5.60 5.27
N LEU A 100 6.37 -4.40 5.80
CA LEU A 100 7.35 -3.41 5.42
C LEU A 100 8.13 -3.06 6.68
N GLU A 101 9.45 -3.18 6.65
CA GLU A 101 10.28 -2.60 7.69
C GLU A 101 10.43 -1.09 7.39
N ILE A 102 10.11 -0.24 8.38
CA ILE A 102 10.19 1.21 8.31
C ILE A 102 11.21 1.69 9.33
N GLY A 103 12.42 2.00 8.88
CA GLY A 103 13.52 2.38 9.75
C GLY A 103 14.83 1.97 9.13
N LEU A 104 15.56 2.95 8.60
CA LEU A 104 16.93 2.83 8.10
C LEU A 104 17.85 3.65 9.00
#